data_AF-A0A429ZQW2-F1
#
_entry.id   AF-A0A429ZQW2-F1
#
_cell.length_a   1.000
_cell.length_b   1.000
_cell.length_c   1.000
_cell.angle_alpha   90.00
_cell.angle_beta   90.00
_cell.angle_gamma   90.00
#
_symmetry.space_group_name_H-M   'P 1'
#
loop_
_entity.id
_entity.type
_entity.pdbx_description
1 polymer ?
#
loop_
_entity_poly.entity_id
_entity_poly.type
_entity_poly.pdbx_seq_one_letter_code
_entity_poly.pdbx_strand_id
1 'polypeptide(L)'
;MTLIKKFSASVLAITSITLLYLLLFKKELTILSVSNSFFMIGIVFLMIAAFIGIFISGFFDNFQANLKAALARRKSNEPKDYVKTSEIFSKQPIYWLSVAAFYLIIAVLLLFFIP
;
A
#
# COMPACT_ATOMS: atom_id res chain seq x y z
N MET A 1 19.54 0.71 4.41
CA MET A 1 19.15 0.63 2.97
C MET A 1 18.29 1.84 2.65
N THR A 2 18.69 2.67 1.66
CA THR A 2 17.94 3.87 1.26
C THR A 2 16.58 3.51 0.65
N LEU A 3 15.60 4.42 0.71
CA LEU A 3 14.24 4.21 0.19
C LEU A 3 14.26 3.72 -1.27
N ILE A 4 15.13 4.31 -2.10
CA ILE A 4 15.32 3.96 -3.51
C ILE A 4 15.78 2.50 -3.65
N LYS A 5 16.76 2.06 -2.86
CA LYS A 5 17.24 0.66 -2.92
C LYS A 5 16.13 -0.33 -2.55
N LYS A 6 15.29 0.01 -1.56
CA LYS A 6 14.13 -0.83 -1.19
C LYS A 6 13.10 -0.90 -2.31
N PHE A 7 12.79 0.25 -2.91
CA PHE A 7 11.87 0.35 -4.05
C PHE A 7 12.35 -0.47 -5.25
N SER A 8 13.61 -0.29 -5.67
CA SER A 8 14.16 -1.04 -6.80
C SER A 8 14.19 -2.54 -6.53
N ALA A 9 14.57 -2.96 -5.32
CA ALA A 9 14.60 -4.37 -4.96
C ALA A 9 13.20 -5.01 -4.96
N SER A 10 12.18 -4.31 -4.44
CA SER A 10 10.80 -4.83 -4.41
C SER A 10 10.19 -4.91 -5.80
N VAL A 11 10.38 -3.88 -6.63
CA VAL A 11 9.91 -3.88 -8.03
C VAL A 11 10.55 -5.02 -8.82
N LEU A 12 11.86 -5.25 -8.67
CA LEU A 12 12.54 -6.35 -9.34
C LEU A 12 12.01 -7.70 -8.87
N ALA A 13 11.92 -7.91 -7.56
CA ALA A 13 11.44 -9.17 -6.99
C ALA A 13 10.01 -9.49 -7.43
N ILE A 14 9.08 -8.54 -7.30
CA ILE A 14 7.67 -8.72 -7.65
C ILE A 14 7.52 -8.97 -9.16
N THR A 15 8.24 -8.22 -9.99
CA THR A 15 8.22 -8.41 -11.45
C THR A 15 8.73 -9.79 -11.85
N SER A 16 9.88 -10.22 -11.32
CA SER A 16 10.45 -11.54 -11.61
C SER A 16 9.50 -12.67 -11.17
N ILE A 17 8.91 -12.58 -9.98
CA ILE A 17 7.95 -13.57 -9.49
C ILE A 17 6.71 -13.61 -10.39
N THR A 18 6.19 -12.45 -10.80
CA THR A 18 5.00 -12.36 -11.67
C THR A 18 5.25 -12.99 -13.03
N LEU A 19 6.40 -12.72 -13.65
CA LEU A 19 6.77 -13.31 -14.94
C LEU A 19 6.97 -14.82 -14.84
N LEU A 20 7.64 -15.29 -13.78
CA LEU A 20 7.79 -16.73 -13.52
C LEU A 20 6.44 -17.41 -13.30
N TYR A 21 5.54 -16.77 -12.55
CA TYR A 21 4.19 -17.30 -12.33
C TYR A 21 3.40 -17.41 -13.64
N LEU A 22 3.41 -16.35 -14.47
CA LEU A 22 2.74 -16.38 -15.77
C LEU A 22 3.32 -17.45 -16.70
N LEU A 23 4.65 -17.57 -16.75
CA LEU A 23 5.34 -18.55 -17.60
C LEU A 23 5.03 -19.99 -17.17
N LEU A 24 5.13 -20.30 -15.87
CA LEU A 24 5.03 -21.66 -15.36
C LEU A 24 3.59 -22.16 -15.22
N PHE A 25 2.66 -21.29 -14.82
CA PHE A 25 1.29 -21.69 -14.51
C PHE A 25 0.28 -21.31 -15.60
N LYS A 26 0.42 -20.13 -16.21
CA LYS A 26 -0.51 -19.68 -17.26
C LYS A 26 -0.07 -20.06 -18.67
N LYS A 27 1.22 -20.34 -18.89
CA LYS A 27 1.84 -20.65 -20.20
C LYS A 27 1.58 -19.60 -21.29
N GLU A 28 1.12 -18.41 -20.88
CA GLU A 28 0.75 -17.31 -21.75
C GLU A 28 1.46 -16.03 -21.29
N LEU A 29 2.60 -15.75 -21.89
CA LEU A 29 3.30 -14.47 -21.78
C LEU A 29 2.85 -13.55 -22.91
N THR A 30 1.67 -12.96 -22.75
CA THR A 30 1.16 -11.93 -23.65
C THR A 30 1.25 -10.56 -22.97
N ILE A 31 1.32 -9.49 -23.77
CA ILE A 31 1.34 -8.12 -23.25
C ILE A 31 0.11 -7.86 -22.36
N LEU A 32 -1.04 -8.40 -22.77
CA LEU A 32 -2.29 -8.32 -22.01
C LEU A 32 -2.23 -9.07 -20.67
N SER A 33 -1.66 -10.29 -20.63
CA SER A 33 -1.57 -11.05 -19.37
C SER A 33 -0.64 -10.39 -18.36
N VAL A 34 0.46 -9.78 -18.82
CA VAL A 34 1.39 -8.99 -18.01
C VAL A 34 0.74 -7.70 -17.53
N SER A 35 0.09 -6.93 -18.41
CA SER A 35 -0.60 -5.69 -18.05
C SER A 35 -1.67 -5.93 -16.98
N ASN A 36 -2.52 -6.93 -17.17
CA ASN A 36 -3.57 -7.29 -16.20
C ASN A 36 -2.97 -7.67 -14.84
N SER A 37 -1.87 -8.43 -14.83
CA SER A 37 -1.21 -8.85 -13.59
C SER A 37 -0.59 -7.66 -12.86
N PHE A 38 0.08 -6.75 -13.58
CA PHE A 38 0.63 -5.52 -13.01
C PHE A 38 -0.46 -4.57 -12.52
N PHE A 39 -1.60 -4.48 -13.21
CA PHE A 39 -2.74 -3.70 -12.76
C PHE A 39 -3.29 -4.21 -11.43
N MET A 40 -3.49 -5.53 -11.32
CA MET A 40 -3.96 -6.16 -10.08
C MET A 40 -2.99 -5.95 -8.91
N ILE A 41 -1.68 -6.10 -9.16
CA ILE A 41 -0.65 -5.81 -8.16
C ILE A 41 -0.71 -4.33 -7.74
N GLY A 42 -0.76 -3.42 -8.72
CA GLY A 42 -0.83 -1.98 -8.49
C GLY A 42 -2.02 -1.59 -7.60
N ILE A 43 -3.20 -2.17 -7.82
CA ILE A 43 -4.39 -1.95 -6.99
C ILE A 43 -4.17 -2.41 -5.55
N VAL A 44 -3.59 -3.59 -5.33
CA VAL A 44 -3.32 -4.09 -3.96
C VAL A 44 -2.40 -3.13 -3.20
N PHE A 45 -1.34 -2.66 -3.84
CA PHE A 45 -0.44 -1.67 -3.24
C PHE A 45 -1.11 -0.30 -3.03
N LEU A 46 -1.98 0.12 -3.94
CA LEU A 46 -2.76 1.34 -3.81
C LEU A 46 -3.71 1.27 -2.61
N MET A 47 -4.40 0.14 -2.42
CA MET A 47 -5.24 -0.09 -1.26
C MET A 47 -4.42 0.02 0.03
N ILE A 48 -3.27 -0.65 0.11
CA ILE A 48 -2.39 -0.57 1.29
C ILE A 48 -1.96 0.87 1.55
N ALA A 49 -1.55 1.60 0.51
CA ALA A 49 -1.15 3.00 0.62
C ALA A 49 -2.31 3.89 1.12
N ALA A 50 -3.52 3.67 0.61
CA ALA A 50 -4.72 4.39 1.04
C ALA A 50 -5.07 4.09 2.51
N PHE A 51 -5.04 2.82 2.92
CA PHE A 51 -5.24 2.43 4.33
C PHE A 51 -4.23 3.12 5.25
N ILE A 52 -2.94 3.06 4.91
CA ILE A 52 -1.90 3.75 5.68
C ILE A 52 -2.13 5.26 5.70
N GLY A 53 -2.58 5.86 4.58
CA GLY A 53 -2.95 7.27 4.50
C GLY A 53 -4.04 7.66 5.52
N ILE A 54 -5.05 6.82 5.70
CA ILE A 54 -6.11 7.00 6.71
C ILE A 54 -5.54 6.95 8.13
N PHE A 55 -4.60 6.04 8.42
CA PHE A 55 -3.94 6.00 9.73
C PHE A 55 -3.12 7.26 10.02
N ILE A 56 -2.42 7.78 9.01
CA ILE A 56 -1.59 8.97 9.15
C ILE A 56 -2.41 10.25 9.26
N SER A 57 -3.62 10.30 8.67
CA SER A 57 -4.48 11.49 8.71
C SER A 57 -4.99 11.86 10.11
N GLY A 58 -4.66 11.06 11.14
CA GLY A 58 -5.17 11.26 12.50
C GLY A 58 -6.63 10.84 12.66
N PHE A 59 -7.21 10.12 11.67
CA PHE A 59 -8.57 9.60 11.75
C PHE A 59 -8.76 8.72 12.99
N PHE A 60 -7.84 7.77 13.20
CA PHE A 60 -7.89 6.88 14.36
C PHE A 60 -7.57 7.59 15.67
N ASP A 61 -6.75 8.65 15.64
CA ASP A 61 -6.49 9.45 16.83
C ASP A 61 -7.75 10.21 17.28
N ASN A 62 -8.45 10.83 16.32
CA ASN A 62 -9.74 11.49 16.58
C ASN A 62 -10.82 10.48 17.00
N PHE A 63 -10.85 9.31 16.37
CA PHE A 63 -11.78 8.24 16.74
C PHE A 63 -11.55 7.77 18.18
N GLN A 64 -10.30 7.53 18.57
CA GLN A 64 -9.92 7.15 19.93
C GLN A 64 -10.22 8.26 20.94
N ALA A 65 -9.90 9.52 20.62
CA ALA A 65 -10.21 10.66 21.48
C ALA A 65 -11.72 10.80 21.72
N ASN A 66 -12.54 10.65 20.67
CA ASN A 66 -13.99 10.74 20.76
C ASN A 66 -14.60 9.55 21.53
N LEU A 67 -14.12 8.32 21.29
CA LEU A 67 -14.55 7.14 22.04
C LEU A 67 -14.19 7.27 23.52
N LYS A 68 -12.98 7.71 23.84
CA LYS A 68 -12.56 7.93 25.22
C LYS A 68 -13.37 9.06 25.85
N ALA A 69 -13.69 10.14 25.15
CA ALA A 69 -14.60 11.17 25.67
C ALA A 69 -16.01 10.63 25.97
N ALA A 70 -16.54 9.75 25.11
CA ALA A 70 -17.83 9.11 25.33
C ALA A 70 -17.81 8.09 26.48
N LEU A 71 -16.71 7.33 26.65
CA LEU A 71 -16.55 6.31 27.68
C LEU A 71 -16.05 6.87 29.03
N ALA A 72 -15.21 7.91 29.03
CA ALA A 72 -14.71 8.56 30.24
C ALA A 72 -15.79 9.38 30.95
N ARG A 73 -16.84 9.82 30.24
CA ARG A 73 -18.09 10.25 30.88
C ARG A 73 -18.69 9.17 31.80
N ARG A 74 -18.32 7.89 31.65
CA ARG A 74 -18.71 6.78 32.54
C ARG A 74 -17.65 6.37 33.58
N LYS A 75 -16.40 6.85 33.53
CA LYS A 75 -15.33 6.42 34.46
C LYS A 75 -14.22 7.47 34.56
N SER A 76 -14.18 8.23 35.66
CA SER A 76 -13.37 9.46 35.78
C SER A 76 -11.87 9.26 36.03
N ASN A 77 -11.35 8.04 36.14
CA ASN A 77 -10.05 7.78 36.78
C ASN A 77 -9.04 6.95 35.95
N GLU A 78 -9.13 6.89 34.63
CA GLU A 78 -8.13 6.16 33.83
C GLU A 78 -6.92 7.01 33.42
N PRO A 79 -5.68 6.45 33.46
CA PRO A 79 -4.45 7.19 33.22
C PRO A 79 -4.34 7.77 31.81
N LYS A 80 -3.55 8.85 31.71
CA LYS A 80 -3.41 9.74 30.55
C LYS A 80 -2.34 9.33 29.54
N ASP A 81 -1.76 8.14 29.64
CA ASP A 81 -0.75 7.70 28.68
C ASP A 81 -1.41 7.32 27.35
N TYR A 82 -1.41 8.28 26.43
CA TYR A 82 -1.99 8.18 25.11
C TYR A 82 -0.86 8.15 24.08
N VAL A 83 -0.64 7.00 23.46
CA VAL A 83 0.25 6.88 22.30
C VAL A 83 -0.58 7.16 21.06
N LYS A 84 -0.30 8.27 20.38
CA LYS A 84 -0.93 8.63 19.11
C LYS A 84 -0.60 7.59 18.05
N THR A 85 -1.62 7.00 17.46
CA THR A 85 -1.43 6.06 16.35
C THR A 85 -0.82 6.73 15.13
N SER A 86 -1.06 8.04 14.92
CA SER A 86 -0.40 8.81 13.85
C SER A 86 1.13 8.85 13.97
N GLU A 87 1.68 8.85 15.18
CA GLU A 87 3.14 8.89 15.39
C GLU A 87 3.81 7.58 14.97
N ILE A 88 3.13 6.45 15.16
CA ILE A 88 3.61 5.10 14.79
C ILE A 88 3.66 4.93 13.26
N PHE A 89 2.68 5.48 12.54
CA PHE A 89 2.55 5.32 11.08
C PHE A 89 3.19 6.44 10.26
N SER A 90 3.70 7.50 10.90
CA SER A 90 4.28 8.69 10.25
C SER A 90 5.38 8.41 9.21
N LYS A 91 6.02 7.23 9.25
CA LYS A 91 7.29 7.06 8.54
C LYS A 91 7.23 6.65 7.08
N GLN A 92 6.28 5.88 6.52
CA GLN A 92 6.48 5.36 5.13
C GLN A 92 5.24 5.15 4.22
N PRO A 93 4.27 6.09 4.10
CA PRO A 93 3.21 5.98 3.07
C PRO A 93 3.76 6.11 1.64
N ILE A 94 4.80 6.94 1.46
CA ILE A 94 5.38 7.28 0.16
C ILE A 94 5.92 6.04 -0.55
N TYR A 95 6.48 5.08 0.20
CA TYR A 95 6.99 3.83 -0.35
C TYR A 95 5.89 3.03 -1.05
N TRP A 96 4.80 2.73 -0.34
CA TRP A 96 3.69 1.92 -0.84
C TRP A 96 3.01 2.59 -2.03
N LEU A 97 2.83 3.91 -1.95
CA LEU A 97 2.26 4.70 -3.03
C LEU A 97 3.17 4.69 -4.29
N SER A 98 4.49 4.77 -4.11
CA SER A 98 5.44 4.74 -5.23
C SER A 98 5.40 3.40 -5.97
N VAL A 99 5.33 2.27 -5.23
CA VAL A 99 5.21 0.94 -5.83
C VAL A 99 3.88 0.78 -6.57
N ALA A 100 2.77 1.26 -5.98
CA ALA A 100 1.46 1.26 -6.63
C ALA A 100 1.48 2.05 -7.95
N ALA A 101 1.98 3.29 -7.90
CA ALA A 101 2.05 4.16 -9.06
C ALA A 101 2.90 3.55 -10.19
N PHE A 102 4.05 2.97 -9.85
CA PHE A 102 4.91 2.30 -10.83
C PHE A 102 4.17 1.20 -11.60
N TYR A 103 3.52 0.27 -10.88
CA TYR A 103 2.82 -0.84 -11.52
C TYR A 103 1.59 -0.39 -12.30
N LEU A 104 0.84 0.60 -11.82
CA LEU A 104 -0.33 1.13 -12.52
C LEU A 104 0.08 1.87 -13.81
N ILE A 105 1.10 2.73 -13.74
CA ILE A 105 1.61 3.45 -14.91
C ILE A 105 2.10 2.45 -15.96
N ILE A 106 2.89 1.46 -15.57
CA ILE A 106 3.37 0.44 -16.52
C ILE A 106 2.24 -0.39 -17.07
N ALA A 107 1.26 -0.80 -16.25
CA ALA A 107 0.11 -1.55 -16.71
C ALA A 107 -0.64 -0.80 -17.82
N VAL A 108 -0.89 0.50 -17.62
CA VAL A 108 -1.53 1.38 -18.61
C VAL A 108 -0.65 1.58 -19.84
N LEU A 109 0.65 1.81 -19.66
CA LEU A 109 1.59 1.97 -20.79
C LEU A 109 1.62 0.73 -21.67
N LEU A 110 1.60 -0.47 -21.08
CA LEU A 110 1.57 -1.73 -21.82
C LEU A 110 0.33 -1.88 -22.71
N LEU A 111 -0.80 -1.27 -22.36
CA LEU A 111 -2.02 -1.33 -23.18
C LEU A 111 -1.82 -0.69 -24.56
N PHE A 112 -0.96 0.32 -24.68
CA PHE A 112 -0.64 0.97 -25.95
C PHE A 112 0.23 0.11 -26.89
N PHE A 113 0.81 -0.97 -26.38
CA PHE A 113 1.64 -1.91 -27.16
C PHE A 113 0.91 -3.22 -27.46
N ILE A 114 -0.37 -3.33 -27.09
CA ILE A 114 -1.19 -4.47 -27.48
C ILE A 114 -1.41 -4.39 -29.00
N PRO A 115 -1.04 -5.43 -29.76
CA PRO A 115 -1.25 -5.48 -31.21
C PRO A 115 -2.73 -5.63 -31.59
#